data_AF-A0A172TCY5-F1
#
_entry.id   AF-A0A172TCY5-F1
#
_cell.length_a   1.000
_cell.length_b   1.000
_cell.length_c   1.000
_cell.angle_alpha   90.00
_cell.angle_beta   90.00
_cell.angle_gamma   90.00
#
_symmetry.space_group_name_H-M   'P 1'
#
loop_
_entity.id
_entity.type
_entity.pdbx_description
1 polymer ?
#
loop_
_entity_poly.entity_id
_entity_poly.type
_entity_poly.pdbx_seq_one_letter_code
_entity_poly.pdbx_strand_id
1 'polypeptide(L)'
;MLIGVPARLNLAALTAEELQVLYGVNGAQAVLPDVSRARLEGRTLAGPEIQTTLTFTPLPERGWGASPEQTRTLAAEDAALRGLGAQELGVHYAPLISGARHQRAYLLEPDTALALRWSETPDTTHSPHGQTPPPFVQAVTWLKDRASGVACVLTTAAPQPPTPTLSEQIDLHRWPDLTAAALLDAHRAHVLRHGRGQKLTPTEHAAEGWGKAWQAVYALNVAAWTRRGLLLDIVPDER
;
A
#
# COMPACT_ATOMS: atom_id res chain seq x y z
N MET A 1 20.58 5.48 -6.57
CA MET A 1 19.14 5.86 -6.54
C MET A 1 18.89 6.65 -5.29
N LEU A 2 18.34 7.85 -5.44
CA LEU A 2 18.20 8.81 -4.36
C LEU A 2 16.97 8.46 -3.51
N ILE A 3 17.21 7.80 -2.38
CA ILE A 3 16.18 7.55 -1.36
C ILE A 3 15.73 8.91 -0.83
N GLY A 4 14.43 9.19 -0.86
CA GLY A 4 13.85 10.43 -0.35
C GLY A 4 13.77 11.59 -1.35
N VAL A 5 14.05 11.35 -2.63
CA VAL A 5 13.81 12.34 -3.69
C VAL A 5 12.46 12.07 -4.35
N PRO A 6 11.62 13.10 -4.56
CA PRO A 6 10.36 12.94 -5.30
C PRO A 6 10.67 12.53 -6.75
N ALA A 7 9.91 11.59 -7.26
CA ALA A 7 9.94 11.13 -8.65
C ALA A 7 8.60 11.45 -9.33
N ARG A 8 8.55 11.39 -10.66
CA ARG A 8 7.28 11.41 -11.39
C ARG A 8 6.97 10.07 -12.00
N LEU A 9 5.70 9.69 -12.00
CA LEU A 9 5.26 8.47 -12.66
C LEU A 9 5.34 8.64 -14.19
N ASN A 10 5.97 7.70 -14.88
CA ASN A 10 6.00 7.66 -16.34
C ASN A 10 4.71 7.02 -16.87
N LEU A 11 3.76 7.83 -17.31
CA LEU A 11 2.47 7.36 -17.81
C LEU A 11 2.61 6.47 -19.04
N ALA A 12 3.64 6.68 -19.86
CA ALA A 12 3.91 5.86 -21.03
C ALA A 12 4.28 4.41 -20.68
N ALA A 13 4.86 4.18 -19.48
CA ALA A 13 5.32 2.88 -19.01
C ALA A 13 4.27 2.12 -18.16
N LEU A 14 3.15 2.76 -17.78
CA LEU A 14 2.03 2.08 -17.12
C LEU A 14 1.28 1.17 -18.08
N THR A 15 0.62 0.14 -17.57
CA THR A 15 -0.35 -0.65 -18.35
C THR A 15 -1.67 0.12 -18.49
N ALA A 16 -2.56 -0.34 -19.38
CA ALA A 16 -3.90 0.23 -19.51
C ALA A 16 -4.72 0.08 -18.21
N GLU A 17 -4.58 -1.05 -17.52
CA GLU A 17 -5.22 -1.32 -16.23
C GLU A 17 -4.69 -0.38 -15.14
N GLU A 18 -3.36 -0.20 -15.05
CA GLU A 18 -2.76 0.72 -14.08
C GLU A 18 -3.20 2.17 -14.34
N LEU A 19 -3.33 2.60 -15.60
CA LEU A 19 -3.88 3.91 -15.95
C LEU A 19 -5.34 4.06 -15.54
N GLN A 20 -6.15 3.01 -15.74
CA GLN A 20 -7.56 3.00 -15.35
C GLN A 20 -7.74 3.04 -13.83
N VAL A 21 -6.90 2.35 -13.06
CA VAL A 21 -6.94 2.44 -11.60
C VAL A 21 -6.50 3.83 -11.12
N LEU A 22 -5.50 4.43 -11.76
CA LEU A 22 -4.95 5.74 -11.37
C LEU A 22 -5.88 6.92 -11.71
N TYR A 23 -6.52 6.89 -12.88
CA TYR A 23 -7.31 8.01 -13.41
C TYR A 23 -8.80 7.73 -13.55
N GLY A 24 -9.23 6.49 -13.31
CA GLY A 24 -10.58 6.03 -13.64
C GLY A 24 -10.76 5.79 -15.13
N VAL A 25 -11.91 5.20 -15.49
CA VAL A 25 -12.23 4.88 -16.90
C VAL A 25 -12.16 6.13 -17.78
N ASN A 26 -12.83 7.20 -17.36
CA ASN A 26 -12.92 8.44 -18.15
C ASN A 26 -11.59 9.18 -18.20
N GLY A 27 -10.88 9.29 -17.07
CA GLY A 27 -9.58 9.93 -17.02
C GLY A 27 -8.52 9.16 -17.83
N ALA A 28 -8.53 7.83 -17.76
CA ALA A 28 -7.66 6.99 -18.57
C ALA A 28 -7.93 7.16 -20.07
N GLN A 29 -9.19 7.19 -20.50
CA GLN A 29 -9.54 7.46 -21.90
C GLN A 29 -9.08 8.86 -22.36
N ALA A 30 -9.15 9.86 -21.49
CA ALA A 30 -8.71 11.21 -21.80
C ALA A 30 -7.20 11.32 -22.01
N VAL A 31 -6.38 10.61 -21.21
CA VAL A 31 -4.91 10.63 -21.34
C VAL A 31 -4.37 9.62 -22.37
N LEU A 32 -5.19 8.65 -22.81
CA LEU A 32 -4.78 7.57 -23.70
C LEU A 32 -4.17 8.02 -25.04
N PRO A 33 -4.66 9.09 -25.71
CA PRO A 33 -4.05 9.57 -26.95
C PRO A 33 -2.60 10.02 -26.74
N ASP A 34 -2.34 10.76 -25.66
CA ASP A 34 -1.00 11.26 -25.33
C ASP A 34 -0.06 10.13 -24.92
N VAL A 35 -0.55 9.19 -24.13
CA VAL A 35 0.18 7.97 -23.74
C VAL A 35 0.54 7.15 -24.98
N SER A 36 -0.42 6.91 -25.89
CA SER A 36 -0.21 6.13 -27.11
C SER A 36 0.83 6.79 -28.02
N ARG A 37 0.73 8.11 -28.22
CA ARG A 37 1.71 8.88 -28.98
C ARG A 37 3.10 8.79 -28.36
N ALA A 38 3.21 8.98 -27.04
CA ALA A 38 4.48 8.88 -26.33
C ALA A 38 5.14 7.50 -26.49
N ARG A 39 4.34 6.42 -26.42
CA ARG A 39 4.82 5.05 -26.66
C ARG A 39 5.29 4.83 -28.10
N LEU A 40 4.54 5.30 -29.09
CA LEU A 40 4.92 5.19 -30.51
C LEU A 40 6.21 5.94 -30.83
N GLU A 41 6.43 7.09 -30.20
CA GLU A 41 7.61 7.93 -30.36
C GLU A 41 8.79 7.47 -29.46
N GLY A 42 8.60 6.46 -28.60
CA GLY A 42 9.63 5.99 -27.68
C GLY A 42 10.03 7.01 -26.60
N ARG A 43 9.14 7.96 -26.27
CA ARG A 43 9.41 9.03 -25.30
C ARG A 43 8.66 8.80 -23.98
N THR A 44 9.14 9.45 -22.93
CA THR A 44 8.50 9.45 -21.61
C THR A 44 7.32 10.44 -21.59
N LEU A 45 6.35 10.17 -20.71
CA LEU A 45 5.24 11.08 -20.44
C LEU A 45 5.12 11.26 -18.92
N ALA A 46 5.42 12.45 -18.43
CA ALA A 46 5.39 12.74 -17.01
C ALA A 46 3.96 12.77 -16.47
N GLY A 47 3.74 12.03 -15.39
CA GLY A 47 2.50 11.95 -14.63
C GLY A 47 2.63 12.56 -13.24
N PRO A 48 1.81 12.10 -12.27
CA PRO A 48 1.81 12.64 -10.92
C PRO A 48 3.14 12.39 -10.21
N GLU A 49 3.42 13.25 -9.24
CA GLU A 49 4.56 13.08 -8.35
C GLU A 49 4.31 11.92 -7.38
N ILE A 50 5.34 11.12 -7.17
CA ILE A 50 5.37 10.02 -6.22
C ILE A 50 6.61 10.17 -5.36
N GLN A 51 6.43 10.03 -4.05
CA GLN A 51 7.56 10.01 -3.12
C GLN A 51 8.20 8.64 -3.13
N THR A 52 9.53 8.56 -3.06
CA THR A 52 10.24 7.27 -3.04
C THR A 52 10.40 6.70 -1.63
N THR A 53 9.91 7.42 -0.63
CA THR A 53 9.93 7.03 0.78
C THR A 53 8.52 7.15 1.36
N LEU A 54 8.08 6.10 2.04
CA LEU A 54 6.85 6.08 2.80
C LEU A 54 7.11 6.57 4.22
N THR A 55 6.31 7.54 4.65
CA THR A 55 6.36 8.11 5.99
C THR A 55 5.02 7.90 6.68
N PHE A 56 5.09 7.67 7.99
CA PHE A 56 3.93 7.49 8.85
C PHE A 56 3.94 8.57 9.92
N THR A 57 2.98 9.48 9.87
CA THR A 57 2.81 10.52 10.88
C THR A 57 1.86 10.00 11.94
N PRO A 58 2.27 9.87 13.21
CA PRO A 58 1.37 9.44 14.28
C PRO A 58 0.26 10.47 14.48
N LEU A 59 -0.95 9.97 14.75
CA LEU A 59 -2.13 10.78 15.00
C LEU A 59 -2.68 10.50 16.41
N PRO A 60 -3.19 11.52 17.12
CA PRO A 60 -3.85 11.31 18.40
C PRO A 60 -5.16 10.54 18.21
N GLU A 61 -5.45 9.63 19.13
CA GLU A 61 -6.67 8.84 19.08
C GLU A 61 -7.91 9.73 19.25
N ARG A 62 -8.93 9.50 18.40
CA ARG A 62 -10.23 10.20 18.43
C ARG A 62 -11.32 9.32 17.85
N GLY A 63 -12.55 9.84 17.77
CA GLY A 63 -13.58 9.24 16.92
C GLY A 63 -13.13 9.25 15.46
N TRP A 64 -12.89 8.06 14.90
CA TRP A 64 -12.51 7.85 13.51
C TRP A 64 -13.72 7.42 12.66
N GLY A 65 -13.63 7.71 11.36
CA GLY A 65 -14.66 7.53 10.36
C GLY A 65 -15.28 8.86 9.91
N ALA A 66 -15.32 9.08 8.60
CA ALA A 66 -15.99 10.22 7.97
C ALA A 66 -17.52 10.06 7.91
N SER A 67 -18.04 8.84 8.11
CA SER A 67 -19.47 8.54 8.14
C SER A 67 -19.80 7.56 9.29
N PRO A 68 -21.05 7.54 9.80
CA PRO A 68 -21.45 6.59 10.84
C PRO A 68 -21.25 5.13 10.43
N GLU A 69 -21.41 4.80 9.15
CA GLU A 69 -21.14 3.47 8.63
C GLU A 69 -19.65 3.14 8.69
N GLN A 70 -18.78 4.06 8.23
CA GLN A 70 -17.33 3.86 8.30
C GLN A 70 -16.85 3.71 9.76
N THR A 71 -17.38 4.51 10.69
CA THR A 71 -17.08 4.39 12.12
C THR A 71 -17.48 3.02 12.68
N ARG A 72 -18.67 2.50 12.32
CA ARG A 72 -19.10 1.16 12.76
C ARG A 72 -18.20 0.06 12.20
N THR A 73 -17.86 0.13 10.91
CA THR A 73 -16.98 -0.86 10.28
C THR A 73 -15.59 -0.82 10.90
N LEU A 74 -15.03 0.36 11.14
CA LEU A 74 -13.74 0.51 11.83
C LEU A 74 -13.75 -0.12 13.23
N ALA A 75 -14.80 0.14 14.01
CA ALA A 75 -14.93 -0.44 15.35
C ALA A 75 -15.08 -1.97 15.32
N ALA A 76 -15.82 -2.50 14.34
CA ALA A 76 -15.99 -3.95 14.17
C ALA A 76 -14.68 -4.65 13.79
N GLU A 77 -13.93 -4.08 12.83
CA GLU A 77 -12.62 -4.60 12.42
C GLU A 77 -11.58 -4.49 13.53
N ASP A 78 -11.53 -3.36 14.26
CA ASP A 78 -10.64 -3.19 15.41
C ASP A 78 -10.93 -4.24 16.50
N ALA A 79 -12.21 -4.43 16.85
CA ALA A 79 -12.61 -5.43 17.83
C ALA A 79 -12.25 -6.85 17.37
N ALA A 80 -12.43 -7.16 16.08
CA ALA A 80 -12.05 -8.46 15.53
C ALA A 80 -10.53 -8.70 15.60
N LEU A 81 -9.72 -7.72 15.20
CA LEU A 81 -8.25 -7.81 15.26
C LEU A 81 -7.74 -7.97 16.69
N ARG A 82 -8.26 -7.18 17.63
CA ARG A 82 -7.92 -7.29 19.05
C ARG A 82 -8.36 -8.63 19.64
N GLY A 83 -9.54 -9.13 19.24
CA GLY A 83 -10.04 -10.46 19.63
C GLY A 83 -9.16 -11.62 19.15
N LEU A 84 -8.41 -11.42 18.06
CA LEU A 84 -7.42 -12.35 17.53
C LEU A 84 -6.02 -12.20 18.19
N GLY A 85 -5.88 -11.30 19.17
CA GLY A 85 -4.64 -11.06 19.90
C GLY A 85 -3.70 -10.04 19.24
N ALA A 86 -4.17 -9.26 18.27
CA ALA A 86 -3.37 -8.19 17.68
C ALA A 86 -3.17 -7.04 18.70
N GLN A 87 -1.92 -6.67 18.93
CA GLN A 87 -1.53 -5.54 19.77
C GLN A 87 -1.63 -4.25 18.95
N GLU A 88 -2.46 -3.29 19.38
CA GLU A 88 -2.51 -1.97 18.77
C GLU A 88 -1.21 -1.18 19.04
N LEU A 89 -0.70 -0.52 17.98
CA LEU A 89 0.50 0.32 18.00
C LEU A 89 0.21 1.80 17.71
N GLY A 90 -1.07 2.17 17.59
CA GLY A 90 -1.54 3.54 17.37
C GLY A 90 -2.01 3.83 15.95
N VAL A 91 -2.54 5.03 15.75
CA VAL A 91 -3.08 5.50 14.47
C VAL A 91 -2.08 6.39 13.75
N HIS A 92 -1.99 6.22 12.44
CA HIS A 92 -1.01 6.87 11.59
C HIS A 92 -1.66 7.43 10.32
N TYR A 93 -1.12 8.54 9.84
CA TYR A 93 -1.40 9.12 8.53
C TYR A 93 -0.24 8.87 7.58
N ALA A 94 -0.55 8.41 6.37
CA ALA A 94 0.37 8.22 5.27
C ALA A 94 -0.13 9.01 4.06
N PRO A 95 0.20 10.31 3.93
CA PRO A 95 -0.35 11.17 2.87
C PRO A 95 0.01 10.70 1.45
N LEU A 96 1.09 9.93 1.35
CA LEU A 96 1.74 9.53 0.10
C LEU A 96 1.15 8.25 -0.49
N ILE A 97 0.28 7.56 0.25
CA ILE A 97 -0.44 6.40 -0.24
C ILE A 97 -1.72 6.88 -0.93
N SER A 98 -1.94 6.45 -2.18
CA SER A 98 -3.20 6.72 -2.87
C SER A 98 -4.37 6.00 -2.18
N GLY A 99 -5.54 6.63 -2.10
CA GLY A 99 -6.72 6.06 -1.47
C GLY A 99 -6.68 6.08 0.07
N ALA A 100 -6.48 4.93 0.71
CA ALA A 100 -6.61 4.76 2.16
C ALA A 100 -5.37 5.26 2.93
N ARG A 101 -5.36 6.58 3.22
CA ARG A 101 -4.24 7.31 3.86
C ARG A 101 -4.20 7.22 5.38
N HIS A 102 -5.31 6.84 6.01
CA HIS A 102 -5.38 6.65 7.46
C HIS A 102 -5.24 5.16 7.76
N GLN A 103 -4.52 4.83 8.83
CA GLN A 103 -4.41 3.45 9.26
C GLN A 103 -4.18 3.31 10.75
N ARG A 104 -4.71 2.24 11.32
CA ARG A 104 -4.39 1.79 12.67
C ARG A 104 -3.41 0.63 12.55
N ALA A 105 -2.27 0.79 13.21
CA ALA A 105 -1.18 -0.16 13.20
C ALA A 105 -1.42 -1.23 14.26
N TYR A 106 -1.19 -2.50 13.90
CA TYR A 106 -1.12 -3.57 14.88
C TYR A 106 0.07 -4.48 14.63
N LEU A 107 0.48 -5.17 15.69
CA LEU A 107 1.39 -6.29 15.66
C LEU A 107 0.62 -7.54 16.07
N LEU A 108 0.58 -8.54 15.20
CA LEU A 108 0.02 -9.86 15.51
C LEU A 108 1.18 -10.84 15.62
N GLU A 109 1.27 -11.52 16.76
CA GLU A 109 2.43 -12.37 17.08
C GLU A 109 3.75 -11.54 16.97
N PRO A 110 4.96 -12.10 16.94
CA PRO A 110 6.17 -11.27 16.87
C PRO A 110 6.59 -10.89 15.45
N ASP A 111 5.87 -11.31 14.39
CA ASP A 111 6.36 -11.25 13.00
C ASP A 111 5.40 -10.64 11.96
N THR A 112 4.12 -10.43 12.32
CA THR A 112 3.10 -9.98 11.37
C THR A 112 2.69 -8.53 11.65
N ALA A 113 3.01 -7.63 10.72
CA ALA A 113 2.57 -6.24 10.76
C ALA A 113 1.20 -6.09 10.10
N LEU A 114 0.20 -5.61 10.85
CA LEU A 114 -1.15 -5.38 10.36
C LEU A 114 -1.44 -3.89 10.21
N ALA A 115 -2.29 -3.56 9.24
CA ALA A 115 -2.85 -2.23 9.06
C ALA A 115 -4.35 -2.32 8.78
N LEU A 116 -5.18 -1.79 9.67
CA LEU A 116 -6.58 -1.47 9.36
C LEU A 116 -6.58 -0.10 8.68
N ARG A 117 -7.00 -0.02 7.42
CA ARG A 117 -6.85 1.17 6.57
C ARG A 117 -8.20 1.78 6.22
N TRP A 118 -8.25 3.10 6.18
CA TRP A 118 -9.40 3.88 5.69
C TRP A 118 -8.93 5.23 5.13
N SER A 119 -9.86 6.04 4.65
CA SER A 119 -9.58 7.46 4.45
C SER A 119 -10.73 8.31 4.97
N GLU A 120 -10.39 9.47 5.50
CA GLU A 120 -11.33 10.57 5.79
C GLU A 120 -11.06 11.78 4.89
N THR A 121 -9.99 11.74 4.11
CA THR A 121 -9.68 12.77 3.13
C THR A 121 -10.25 12.38 1.78
N PRO A 122 -11.08 13.24 1.14
CA PRO A 122 -11.50 13.04 -0.23
C PRO A 122 -10.25 13.00 -1.12
N ASP A 123 -10.05 11.91 -1.87
CA ASP A 123 -8.99 11.86 -2.87
C ASP A 123 -9.51 12.54 -4.14
N THR A 124 -9.37 13.87 -4.19
CA THR A 124 -9.87 14.70 -5.30
C THR A 124 -9.10 14.50 -6.60
N THR A 125 -7.95 13.81 -6.56
CA THR A 125 -7.05 13.63 -7.70
C THR A 125 -6.99 12.19 -8.22
N HIS A 126 -7.18 11.17 -7.37
CA HIS A 126 -6.93 9.77 -7.73
C HIS A 126 -8.01 8.76 -7.29
N SER A 127 -9.16 9.20 -6.78
CA SER A 127 -10.30 8.30 -6.60
C SER A 127 -11.18 8.29 -7.86
N PRO A 128 -11.17 7.21 -8.65
CA PRO A 128 -11.84 7.15 -9.96
C PRO A 128 -13.36 7.33 -9.92
N HIS A 129 -13.98 7.31 -8.72
CA HIS A 129 -15.42 7.47 -8.52
C HIS A 129 -15.81 8.46 -7.42
N GLY A 130 -14.85 9.21 -6.85
CA GLY A 130 -15.09 10.03 -5.65
C GLY A 130 -15.53 9.21 -4.41
N GLN A 131 -15.48 7.88 -4.49
CA GLN A 131 -15.85 6.97 -3.42
C GLN A 131 -14.58 6.53 -2.69
N THR A 132 -14.51 6.90 -1.41
CA THR A 132 -13.50 6.37 -0.50
C THR A 132 -13.74 4.87 -0.31
N PRO A 133 -12.71 4.00 -0.45
CA PRO A 133 -12.90 2.58 -0.21
C PRO A 133 -13.39 2.33 1.22
N PRO A 134 -14.21 1.29 1.45
CA PRO A 134 -14.57 0.88 2.80
C PRO A 134 -13.31 0.53 3.60
N PRO A 135 -13.33 0.59 4.94
CA PRO A 135 -12.21 0.15 5.74
C PRO A 135 -11.80 -1.29 5.42
N PHE A 136 -10.51 -1.56 5.35
CA PHE A 136 -10.00 -2.91 5.03
C PHE A 136 -8.71 -3.21 5.78
N VAL A 137 -8.44 -4.50 5.99
CA VAL A 137 -7.24 -4.99 6.66
C VAL A 137 -6.17 -5.39 5.65
N GLN A 138 -4.91 -5.11 6.00
CA GLN A 138 -3.74 -5.67 5.34
C GLN A 138 -2.81 -6.32 6.37
N ALA A 139 -2.12 -7.37 5.94
CA ALA A 139 -1.16 -8.12 6.73
C ALA A 139 0.14 -8.32 5.95
N VAL A 140 1.28 -8.03 6.58
CA VAL A 140 2.62 -8.25 6.02
C VAL A 140 3.47 -9.05 6.99
N THR A 141 4.07 -10.11 6.46
CA THR A 141 5.10 -10.88 7.16
C THR A 141 6.33 -11.01 6.29
N TRP A 142 7.46 -10.53 6.82
CA TRP A 142 8.76 -10.64 6.18
C TRP A 142 9.32 -12.04 6.39
N LEU A 143 9.86 -12.64 5.35
CA LEU A 143 10.39 -13.99 5.42
C LEU A 143 11.85 -13.97 5.88
N LYS A 144 12.20 -14.89 6.77
CA LYS A 144 13.59 -15.06 7.23
C LYS A 144 14.49 -15.61 6.12
N ASP A 145 13.95 -16.50 5.29
CA ASP A 145 14.64 -17.11 4.15
C ASP A 145 14.01 -16.59 2.84
N ARG A 146 14.85 -16.28 1.86
CA ARG A 146 14.46 -15.77 0.54
C ARG A 146 14.74 -16.77 -0.58
N ALA A 147 14.90 -18.06 -0.25
CA ALA A 147 15.22 -19.11 -1.21
C ALA A 147 14.25 -19.19 -2.40
N SER A 148 12.99 -18.75 -2.25
CA SER A 148 12.00 -18.72 -3.33
C SER A 148 11.96 -17.41 -4.13
N GLY A 149 12.89 -16.48 -3.92
CA GLY A 149 12.86 -15.15 -4.52
C GLY A 149 11.78 -14.21 -3.94
N VAL A 150 11.01 -14.69 -2.95
CA VAL A 150 9.99 -13.92 -2.23
C VAL A 150 10.62 -13.36 -0.95
N ALA A 151 10.42 -12.08 -0.71
CA ALA A 151 10.93 -11.37 0.46
C ALA A 151 9.87 -11.24 1.56
N CYS A 152 8.60 -11.09 1.19
CA CYS A 152 7.48 -11.05 2.13
C CYS A 152 6.18 -11.55 1.50
N VAL A 153 5.26 -11.97 2.36
CA VAL A 153 3.86 -12.24 2.02
C VAL A 153 3.05 -10.99 2.39
N LEU A 154 2.22 -10.51 1.47
CA LEU A 154 1.26 -9.44 1.68
C LEU A 154 -0.15 -9.97 1.42
N THR A 155 -1.02 -9.91 2.42
CA THR A 155 -2.43 -10.26 2.26
C THR A 155 -3.31 -9.05 2.51
N THR A 156 -4.34 -8.84 1.69
CA THR A 156 -5.14 -7.62 1.72
C THR A 156 -6.62 -7.87 1.42
N ALA A 157 -7.51 -7.24 2.19
CA ALA A 157 -8.94 -7.12 1.90
C ALA A 157 -9.26 -5.89 1.02
N ALA A 158 -8.24 -5.22 0.46
CA ALA A 158 -8.47 -4.06 -0.41
C ALA A 158 -9.35 -4.43 -1.62
N PRO A 159 -10.39 -3.61 -1.93
CA PRO A 159 -11.33 -3.89 -3.01
C PRO A 159 -10.67 -3.84 -4.40
N GLN A 160 -9.61 -3.04 -4.54
CA GLN A 160 -8.85 -2.88 -5.78
C GLN A 160 -7.42 -3.42 -5.63
N PRO A 161 -6.80 -3.91 -6.71
CA PRO A 161 -5.40 -4.29 -6.68
C PRO A 161 -4.51 -3.06 -6.46
N PRO A 162 -3.38 -3.22 -5.77
CA PRO A 162 -2.41 -2.14 -5.63
C PRO A 162 -1.89 -1.72 -7.01
N THR A 163 -1.84 -0.41 -7.23
CA THR A 163 -1.36 0.20 -8.48
C THR A 163 -0.35 1.29 -8.16
N PRO A 164 0.83 1.33 -8.84
CA PRO A 164 1.29 0.37 -9.86
C PRO A 164 1.52 -1.05 -9.30
N THR A 165 1.63 -2.05 -10.18
CA THR A 165 1.84 -3.45 -9.78
C THR A 165 3.05 -3.56 -8.85
N LEU A 166 2.91 -4.39 -7.81
CA LEU A 166 3.95 -4.61 -6.81
C LEU A 166 5.19 -5.29 -7.40
N SER A 167 6.28 -5.26 -6.64
CA SER A 167 7.46 -6.07 -6.96
C SER A 167 7.12 -7.57 -6.96
N GLU A 168 7.75 -8.29 -7.88
CA GLU A 168 7.79 -9.75 -7.97
C GLU A 168 8.31 -10.46 -6.71
N GLN A 169 8.99 -9.72 -5.81
CA GLN A 169 9.47 -10.22 -4.52
C GLN A 169 8.40 -10.20 -3.43
N ILE A 170 7.21 -9.66 -3.71
CA ILE A 170 6.09 -9.60 -2.77
C ILE A 170 5.03 -10.62 -3.22
N ASP A 171 4.81 -11.65 -2.42
CA ASP A 171 3.75 -12.62 -2.67
C ASP A 171 2.40 -12.05 -2.19
N LEU A 172 1.65 -11.47 -3.13
CA LEU A 172 0.39 -10.78 -2.87
C LEU A 172 -0.82 -11.73 -2.96
N HIS A 173 -1.63 -11.75 -1.89
CA HIS A 173 -2.92 -12.44 -1.86
C HIS A 173 -4.06 -11.46 -1.57
N ARG A 174 -5.04 -11.39 -2.46
CA ARG A 174 -6.18 -10.47 -2.35
C ARG A 174 -7.47 -11.22 -2.02
N TRP A 175 -8.13 -10.79 -0.95
CA TRP A 175 -9.34 -11.41 -0.43
C TRP A 175 -10.35 -10.34 0.05
N PRO A 176 -10.97 -9.58 -0.87
CA PRO A 176 -11.81 -8.44 -0.50
C PRO A 176 -13.06 -8.81 0.32
N ASP A 177 -13.52 -10.05 0.20
CA ASP A 177 -14.77 -10.52 0.82
C ASP A 177 -14.54 -11.31 2.12
N LEU A 178 -13.28 -11.46 2.56
CA LEU A 178 -12.97 -12.19 3.79
C LEU A 178 -13.03 -11.29 5.03
N THR A 179 -13.52 -11.86 6.13
CA THR A 179 -13.41 -11.26 7.46
C THR A 179 -11.94 -11.19 7.90
N ALA A 180 -11.62 -10.31 8.87
CA ALA A 180 -10.26 -10.23 9.43
C ALA A 180 -9.71 -11.59 9.88
N ALA A 181 -10.53 -12.42 10.54
CA ALA A 181 -10.12 -13.74 10.99
C ALA A 181 -9.75 -14.66 9.81
N ALA A 182 -10.63 -14.78 8.81
CA ALA A 182 -10.38 -15.62 7.65
C ALA A 182 -9.19 -15.11 6.81
N LEU A 183 -9.02 -13.79 6.72
CA LEU A 183 -7.88 -13.17 6.05
C LEU A 183 -6.57 -13.52 6.75
N LEU A 184 -6.54 -13.47 8.08
CA LEU A 184 -5.33 -13.78 8.86
C LEU A 184 -4.99 -15.27 8.84
N ASP A 185 -6.00 -16.15 8.84
CA ASP A 185 -5.77 -17.59 8.65
C ASP A 185 -5.21 -17.90 7.26
N ALA A 186 -5.77 -17.28 6.21
CA ALA A 186 -5.21 -17.37 4.88
C ALA A 186 -3.76 -16.85 4.85
N HIS A 187 -3.50 -15.69 5.44
CA HIS A 187 -2.16 -15.09 5.53
C HIS A 187 -1.15 -16.06 6.16
N ARG A 188 -1.46 -16.63 7.33
CA ARG A 188 -0.61 -17.63 7.99
C ARG A 188 -0.35 -18.84 7.09
N ALA A 189 -1.37 -19.34 6.40
CA ALA A 189 -1.22 -20.46 5.49
C ALA A 189 -0.26 -20.14 4.33
N HIS A 190 -0.23 -18.89 3.82
CA HIS A 190 0.72 -18.45 2.80
C HIS A 190 2.14 -18.30 3.36
N VAL A 191 2.30 -17.70 4.55
CA VAL A 191 3.60 -17.59 5.22
C VAL A 191 4.23 -18.96 5.42
N LEU A 192 3.46 -19.95 5.90
CA LEU A 192 3.93 -21.32 6.12
C LEU A 192 4.44 -22.02 4.84
N ARG A 193 3.92 -21.66 3.66
CA ARG A 193 4.42 -22.21 2.38
C ARG A 193 5.83 -21.71 2.05
N HIS A 194 6.16 -20.50 2.47
CA HIS A 194 7.46 -19.88 2.22
C HIS A 194 8.46 -20.07 3.37
N GLY A 195 8.00 -20.48 4.55
CA GLY A 195 8.84 -20.81 5.69
C GLY A 195 8.42 -20.08 6.95
N ARG A 196 9.34 -19.33 7.56
CA ARG A 196 9.12 -18.63 8.84
C ARG A 196 9.21 -17.13 8.68
N GLY A 197 8.34 -16.42 9.39
CA GLY A 197 8.41 -14.99 9.56
C GLY A 197 9.67 -14.56 10.31
N GLN A 198 10.21 -13.42 9.92
CA GLN A 198 11.21 -12.68 10.67
C GLN A 198 10.49 -11.89 11.77
N LYS A 199 10.97 -12.05 13.01
CA LYS A 199 10.47 -11.22 14.11
C LYS A 199 10.70 -9.74 13.82
N LEU A 200 9.65 -8.95 13.96
CA LEU A 200 9.70 -7.50 13.96
C LEU A 200 10.37 -7.01 15.26
N THR A 201 10.80 -5.75 15.26
CA THR A 201 11.51 -5.11 16.38
C THR A 201 10.83 -5.42 17.73
N PRO A 202 11.58 -5.61 18.84
CA PRO A 202 11.02 -5.88 20.16
C PRO A 202 9.90 -4.93 20.57
N THR A 203 9.01 -5.40 21.46
CA THR A 203 7.74 -4.75 21.84
C THR A 203 7.88 -3.27 22.24
N GLU A 204 8.99 -2.90 22.88
CA GLU A 204 9.30 -1.51 23.28
C GLU A 204 9.41 -0.53 22.09
N HIS A 205 9.73 -1.04 20.90
CA HIS A 205 9.84 -0.28 19.65
C HIS A 205 8.97 -0.89 18.54
N ALA A 206 7.86 -1.54 18.90
CA ALA A 206 7.00 -2.24 17.95
C ALA A 206 6.42 -1.30 16.87
N ALA A 207 6.06 -0.06 17.20
CA ALA A 207 5.58 0.92 16.23
C ALA A 207 6.65 1.29 15.17
N GLU A 208 7.92 1.40 15.58
CA GLU A 208 9.04 1.63 14.65
C GLU A 208 9.28 0.40 13.77
N GLY A 209 9.23 -0.80 14.36
CA GLY A 209 9.33 -2.07 13.63
C GLY A 209 8.22 -2.23 12.58
N TRP A 210 6.99 -1.89 12.95
CA TRP A 210 5.84 -1.85 12.04
C TRP A 210 6.08 -0.88 10.88
N GLY A 211 6.48 0.35 11.16
CA GLY A 211 6.73 1.35 10.12
C GLY A 211 7.85 0.92 9.17
N LYS A 212 8.93 0.35 9.71
CA LYS A 212 10.04 -0.22 8.92
C LYS A 212 9.59 -1.36 8.01
N ALA A 213 8.71 -2.25 8.49
CA ALA A 213 8.19 -3.35 7.68
C ALA A 213 7.43 -2.85 6.45
N TRP A 214 6.56 -1.86 6.60
CA TRP A 214 5.82 -1.28 5.48
C TRP A 214 6.70 -0.42 4.56
N GLN A 215 7.64 0.34 5.12
CA GLN A 215 8.62 1.09 4.32
C GLN A 215 9.49 0.14 3.47
N ALA A 216 9.87 -1.02 3.99
CA ALA A 216 10.62 -2.02 3.22
C ALA A 216 9.78 -2.61 2.07
N VAL A 217 8.47 -2.79 2.24
CA VAL A 217 7.56 -3.22 1.16
C VAL A 217 7.52 -2.14 0.08
N TYR A 218 7.40 -0.88 0.50
CA TYR A 218 7.42 0.25 -0.41
C TYR A 218 8.73 0.36 -1.17
N ALA A 219 9.87 0.15 -0.50
CA ALA A 219 11.19 0.17 -1.13
C ALA A 219 11.36 -0.93 -2.19
N LEU A 220 10.82 -2.13 -1.97
CA LEU A 220 10.79 -3.19 -3.00
C LEU A 220 10.01 -2.74 -4.23
N ASN A 221 8.85 -2.12 -4.03
CA ASN A 221 8.04 -1.59 -5.12
C ASN A 221 8.77 -0.48 -5.88
N VAL A 222 9.35 0.50 -5.18
CA VAL A 222 10.14 1.56 -5.81
C VAL A 222 11.26 0.96 -6.66
N ALA A 223 12.01 -0.02 -6.14
CA ALA A 223 13.06 -0.68 -6.90
C ALA A 223 12.53 -1.39 -8.16
N ALA A 224 11.38 -2.06 -8.07
CA ALA A 224 10.73 -2.72 -9.21
C ALA A 224 10.20 -1.70 -10.24
N TRP A 225 9.60 -0.61 -9.78
CA TRP A 225 9.10 0.47 -10.62
C TRP A 225 10.25 1.16 -11.36
N THR A 226 11.39 1.38 -10.71
CA THR A 226 12.58 1.91 -11.41
C THR A 226 13.06 0.95 -12.49
N ARG A 227 13.15 -0.37 -12.21
CA ARG A 227 13.53 -1.37 -13.23
C ARG A 227 12.56 -1.39 -14.42
N ARG A 228 11.26 -1.16 -14.18
CA ARG A 228 10.22 -1.04 -15.22
C ARG A 228 10.25 0.29 -15.99
N GLY A 229 11.09 1.26 -15.61
CA GLY A 229 11.08 2.61 -16.20
C GLY A 229 9.83 3.43 -15.85
N LEU A 230 9.16 3.09 -14.73
CA LEU A 230 7.96 3.79 -14.25
C LEU A 230 8.28 5.10 -13.52
N LEU A 231 9.52 5.31 -13.07
CA LEU A 231 9.91 6.49 -12.31
C LEU A 231 10.80 7.38 -13.18
N LEU A 232 10.43 8.64 -13.28
CA LEU A 232 11.21 9.72 -13.89
C LEU A 232 11.86 10.52 -12.78
N ASP A 233 13.16 10.79 -12.91
CA ASP A 233 13.85 11.70 -12.00
C ASP A 233 13.27 13.11 -12.17
N ILE A 234 12.96 13.76 -11.05
CA ILE A 234 12.69 15.19 -11.05
C ILE A 234 14.05 15.87 -11.13
N VAL A 235 14.51 16.17 -12.34
CA VAL A 235 15.65 17.08 -12.53
C VAL A 235 15.18 18.44 -12.00
N PRO A 236 15.84 19.01 -10.96
CA PRO A 236 15.54 20.37 -10.54
C PRO A 236 15.75 21.27 -11.76
N ASP A 237 14.73 22.04 -12.12
CA ASP A 237 14.79 23.05 -13.18
C ASP A 237 15.99 23.95 -12.87
N GLU A 238 17.10 23.83 -13.62
CA GLU A 238 18.20 24.78 -13.58
C GLU A 238 17.66 26.10 -14.15
N ARG A 239 17.09 26.93 -13.28
CA ARG A 239 16.75 28.33 -13.56
C ARG A 239 17.84 29.25 -13.06
#